data_AF-A0A2M8P5W1-F1
#
_entry.id   AF-A0A2M8P5W1-F1
#
_cell.length_a   1.000
_cell.length_b   1.000
_cell.length_c   1.000
_cell.angle_alpha   90.00
_cell.angle_beta   90.00
_cell.angle_gamma   90.00
#
_symmetry.space_group_name_H-M   'P 1'
#
loop_
_entity.id
_entity.type
_entity.pdbx_description
1 polymer ?
#
loop_
_entity_poly.entity_id
_entity_poly.type
_entity_poly.pdbx_seq_one_letter_code
_entity_poly.pdbx_strand_id
1 'polypeptide(L)' 'MPRSLKKGPFIDLHLLKKVETALEKNDKKPIKTWSRRSTIFPEMVGLTIAVHNGRQHVPVY' A
#
# COMPACT_ATOMS: atom_id res chain seq x y z
N MET A 1 -12.46 7.87 -1.61
CA MET A 1 -13.53 8.01 -0.59
C MET A 1 -12.89 7.92 0.78
N PRO A 2 -12.87 9.03 1.54
CA PRO A 2 -12.35 9.01 2.90
C PRO A 2 -13.28 8.19 3.81
N ARG A 3 -12.70 7.37 4.69
CA ARG A 3 -13.46 6.65 5.72
C ARG A 3 -13.70 7.56 6.92
N SER A 4 -14.76 7.28 7.68
CA SER A 4 -15.09 8.02 8.90
C SER A 4 -13.94 7.95 9.91
N LEU A 5 -13.58 9.09 10.51
CA LEU A 5 -12.50 9.22 11.49
C LEU A 5 -12.66 8.27 12.69
N LYS A 6 -13.89 8.00 13.13
CA LYS A 6 -14.18 7.09 14.26
C LYS A 6 -13.76 5.64 14.01
N LYS A 7 -13.62 5.22 12.75
CA LYS A 7 -13.31 3.83 12.37
C LYS A 7 -11.81 3.54 12.27
N GLY A 8 -10.97 4.57 12.40
CA GLY A 8 -9.52 4.44 12.28
C GLY A 8 -9.01 4.21 10.85
N PRO A 9 -7.68 4.24 10.67
CA PRO A 9 -7.04 3.88 9.42
C PRO A 9 -7.33 2.41 9.10
N PHE A 10 -7.31 2.05 7.82
CA PHE A 10 -7.25 0.62 7.47
C PHE A 10 -6.34 0.36 6.31
N ILE A 11 -5.94 -0.89 6.28
CA ILE A 11 -5.15 -1.49 5.25
C ILE A 11 -5.82 -2.79 4.84
N ASP A 12 -5.79 -3.08 3.56
CA ASP A 12 -6.16 -4.41 3.11
C ASP A 12 -5.11 -5.45 3.54
N LEU A 13 -5.57 -6.58 4.09
CA LEU A 13 -4.69 -7.64 4.60
C LEU A 13 -3.68 -8.15 3.57
N HIS A 14 -4.05 -8.18 2.29
CA HIS A 14 -3.14 -8.59 1.22
C HIS A 14 -2.04 -7.54 0.93
N LEU A 15 -2.31 -6.26 1.17
CA LEU A 15 -1.32 -5.20 1.02
C LEU A 15 -0.38 -5.22 2.23
N LEU A 16 -0.92 -5.37 3.43
CA LEU A 16 -0.14 -5.49 4.67
C LEU A 16 0.90 -6.62 4.56
N LYS A 17 0.46 -7.83 4.20
CA LYS A 17 1.37 -8.99 4.03
C LYS A 17 2.49 -8.73 3.02
N LYS A 18 2.18 -8.05 1.91
CA LYS A 18 3.21 -7.70 0.90
C LYS A 18 4.24 -6.73 1.45
N VAL A 19 3.79 -5.72 2.21
CA VAL A 19 4.66 -4.74 2.85
C VAL A 19 5.55 -5.41 3.90
N GLU A 20 4.98 -6.23 4.78
CA GLU A 20 5.74 -7.01 5.77
C GLU A 20 6.82 -7.87 5.10
N THR A 21 6.47 -8.64 4.06
CA THR A 21 7.46 -9.46 3.34
C THR A 21 8.53 -8.64 2.63
N ALA A 22 8.21 -7.43 2.18
CA ALA A 22 9.17 -6.54 1.53
C ALA A 22 10.14 -5.93 2.56
N LEU A 23 9.65 -5.59 3.75
CA LEU A 23 10.46 -5.16 4.89
C LEU A 23 11.42 -6.26 5.34
N GLU A 24 10.91 -7.47 5.57
CA GLU A 24 11.73 -8.63 5.99
C GLU A 24 12.85 -8.95 5.00
N LYS A 25 12.55 -8.85 3.70
CA LYS A 25 13.52 -9.14 2.62
C LYS A 25 14.38 -7.93 2.23
N ASN A 26 14.11 -6.75 2.80
CA ASN A 26 14.68 -5.47 2.37
C ASN A 26 14.58 -5.25 0.85
N ASP A 27 13.50 -5.75 0.24
CA ASP A 27 13.32 -5.74 -1.22
C ASP A 27 12.62 -4.45 -1.66
N LYS A 28 13.31 -3.64 -2.48
CA LYS A 28 12.80 -2.35 -2.97
C LYS A 28 11.97 -2.46 -4.24
N LYS A 29 11.55 -3.66 -4.62
CA LYS A 29 10.71 -3.86 -5.81
C LYS A 29 9.35 -3.16 -5.67
N PRO A 30 8.82 -2.59 -6.77
CA PRO A 30 7.49 -1.97 -6.75
C PRO A 30 6.38 -2.95 -6.37
N ILE A 31 5.64 -2.64 -5.30
CA ILE A 31 4.52 -3.45 -4.81
C ILE A 31 3.26 -3.06 -5.58
N LYS A 32 2.74 -3.97 -6.41
CA LYS A 32 1.48 -3.76 -7.15
C LYS A 32 0.27 -3.94 -6.24
N THR A 33 -0.61 -2.95 -6.24
CA THR A 33 -1.88 -2.96 -5.49
C THR A 33 -3.05 -2.43 -6.30
N TRP A 34 -4.20 -3.10 -6.13
CA TRP A 34 -5.52 -2.62 -6.56
C TRP A 34 -6.26 -1.92 -5.42
N SER A 35 -5.76 -2.03 -4.19
CA SER A 35 -6.36 -1.37 -3.04
C SER A 35 -6.00 0.11 -3.02
N ARG A 36 -6.90 0.90 -3.58
CA ARG A 36 -6.93 2.38 -3.51
C ARG A 36 -7.66 2.92 -2.27
N ARG A 37 -8.03 2.05 -1.34
CA ARG A 37 -8.77 2.38 -0.09
C ARG A 37 -7.91 2.25 1.17
N SER A 38 -6.71 1.69 1.04
CA SER A 38 -5.76 1.53 2.13
C SER A 38 -5.13 2.88 2.48
N THR A 39 -4.95 3.10 3.78
CA THR A 39 -4.21 4.23 4.32
C THR A 39 -2.72 3.93 4.24
N ILE A 40 -1.89 4.95 4.04
CA ILE A 40 -0.44 4.81 4.09
C ILE A 40 -0.01 4.67 5.55
N PHE A 41 0.71 3.59 5.87
CA PHE A 41 1.29 3.36 7.19
C PHE A 41 2.77 3.76 7.21
N PRO A 42 3.34 4.14 8.36
CA PRO A 42 4.76 4.52 8.46
C PRO A 42 5.74 3.45 7.93
N GLU A 43 5.38 2.18 8.06
CA GLU A 43 6.17 1.05 7.53
C GLU A 43 6.29 1.03 6.00
N MET A 44 5.38 1.71 5.30
CA MET A 44 5.43 1.81 3.84
C MET A 44 6.42 2.86 3.33
N VAL A 45 6.99 3.68 4.22
CA VAL A 45 7.89 4.78 3.82
C VAL A 45 9.17 4.20 3.21
N GLY A 46 9.49 4.63 2.00
CA GLY A 46 10.65 4.15 1.24
C GLY A 46 10.38 2.92 0.36
N LEU A 47 9.15 2.38 0.38
CA LEU A 47 8.70 1.35 -0.56
C LEU A 47 7.98 2.00 -1.74
N THR A 48 8.26 1.54 -2.96
CA THR A 48 7.49 1.98 -4.13
C THR A 48 6.19 1.19 -4.23
N ILE A 49 5.05 1.86 -4.17
CA ILE A 49 3.73 1.23 -4.32
C ILE A 49 3.14 1.57 -5.69
N ALA A 50 2.93 0.56 -6.53
CA ALA A 50 2.29 0.74 -7.83
C ALA A 50 0.76 0.59 -7.68
N VAL A 51 0.04 1.72 -7.67
CA VAL A 51 -1.41 1.78 -7.42
C VAL A 51 -2.19 1.74 -8.73
N HIS A 52 -3.16 0.84 -8.83
CA HIS A 52 -4.03 0.75 -10.00
C HIS A 52 -5.03 1.91 -10.10
N ASN A 53 -4.98 2.67 -11.21
CA ASN A 53 -5.89 3.81 -11.44
C ASN A 53 -7.13 3.47 -12.30
N GLY A 54 -7.28 2.21 -12.74
CA GLY A 54 -8.35 1.78 -13.66
C GLY A 54 -7.85 1.42 -15.06
N ARG A 55 -6.64 1.86 -15.43
CA ARG A 55 -5.98 1.53 -16.70
C ARG A 55 -4.59 0.96 -16.51
N GLN A 56 -3.82 1.54 -15.59
CA GLN A 56 -2.43 1.17 -15.33
C GLN A 56 -2.09 1.26 -13.84
N HIS A 57 -0.99 0.61 -13.48
CA HIS A 57 -0.41 0.75 -12.14
C HIS A 57 0.57 1.92 -12.15
N VAL A 58 0.25 2.97 -11.41
CA VAL A 58 1.08 4.18 -11.30
C VAL A 58 2.00 4.02 -10.09
N PRO A 59 3.34 4.09 -10.25
CA PRO A 59 4.25 4.04 -9.12
C PRO A 59 4.14 5.31 -8.26
N VAL A 60 4.00 5.12 -6.96
CA VAL A 60 4.01 6.16 -5.93
C VAL A 60 5.15 5.83 -4.96
N TYR A 61 5.96 6.84 -4.64
CA TYR A 61 7.12 6.74 -3.75
C TYR A 61 6.88 7.55 -2.48
#